data_AF-A0A524EZZ0-F1
#
_entry.id   AF-A0A524EZZ0-F1
#
_cell.length_a   1.000
_cell.length_b   1.000
_cell.length_c   1.000
_cell.angle_alpha   90.00
_cell.angle_beta   90.00
_cell.angle_gamma   90.00
#
_symmetry.space_group_name_H-M   'P 1'
#
loop_
_entity.id
_entity.type
_entity.pdbx_description
1 polymer ?
#
loop_
_entity_poly.entity_id
_entity_poly.type
_entity_poly.pdbx_seq_one_letter_code
_entity_poly.pdbx_strand_id
1 'polypeptide(L)'
;MIFIAKLENHKNSYLIYRKDANSENISIQSRAELYFLSIFQLIEACGAKYRVRINKHQKVRINLENNPSIFGENTELIWRFFQDIENKIRPKFSYGFSWIEKDFNELKEKYEIIEKICLKVLENNG
;
A
#
# COMPACT_ATOMS: atom_id res chain seq x y z
N MET A 1 -19.76 -0.06 -14.11
CA MET A 1 -20.28 -0.29 -12.75
C MET A 1 -19.30 -1.06 -11.87
N ILE A 2 -18.84 -2.27 -12.24
CA ILE A 2 -18.00 -3.14 -11.38
C ILE A 2 -16.70 -2.47 -10.85
N PHE A 3 -15.96 -1.74 -11.70
CA PHE A 3 -14.69 -1.12 -11.28
C PHE A 3 -14.86 0.09 -10.35
N ILE A 4 -15.98 0.81 -10.45
CA ILE A 4 -16.28 1.95 -9.57
C ILE A 4 -16.56 1.43 -8.15
N ALA A 5 -17.43 0.41 -8.03
CA ALA A 5 -17.72 -0.22 -6.74
C ALA A 5 -16.45 -0.82 -6.10
N LYS A 6 -15.57 -1.43 -6.91
CA LYS A 6 -14.28 -1.93 -6.41
C LYS A 6 -13.37 -0.80 -5.93
N LEU A 7 -13.26 0.29 -6.68
CA LEU A 7 -12.46 1.46 -6.30
C LEU A 7 -12.93 2.02 -4.94
N GLU A 8 -14.25 2.17 -4.75
CA GLU A 8 -14.81 2.65 -3.47
C GLU A 8 -14.54 1.67 -2.33
N ASN A 9 -14.72 0.36 -2.55
CA ASN A 9 -14.42 -0.65 -1.54
C ASN A 9 -12.94 -0.62 -1.13
N HIS A 10 -12.03 -0.54 -2.09
CA HIS A 10 -10.60 -0.44 -1.82
C HIS A 10 -10.25 0.85 -1.06
N LYS A 11 -10.83 2.00 -1.44
CA LYS A 11 -10.67 3.27 -0.69
C LYS A 11 -11.18 3.15 0.76
N ASN A 12 -12.34 2.54 0.97
CA ASN A 12 -12.91 2.36 2.31
C ASN A 12 -12.03 1.45 3.17
N SER A 13 -11.56 0.32 2.63
CA SER A 13 -10.63 -0.55 3.35
C SER A 13 -9.31 0.14 3.67
N TYR A 14 -8.75 0.92 2.72
CA TYR A 14 -7.58 1.75 2.95
C TYR A 14 -7.78 2.69 4.16
N LEU A 15 -8.89 3.42 4.22
CA LEU A 15 -9.20 4.36 5.29
C LEU A 15 -9.33 3.67 6.65
N ILE A 16 -9.99 2.52 6.70
CA ILE A 16 -10.14 1.72 7.93
C ILE A 16 -8.76 1.27 8.43
N TYR A 17 -7.99 0.60 7.58
CA TYR A 17 -6.67 0.11 7.97
C TYR A 17 -5.71 1.24 8.35
N ARG A 18 -5.73 2.36 7.63
CA ARG A 18 -4.92 3.54 7.94
C ARG A 18 -5.26 4.12 9.31
N LYS A 19 -6.55 4.26 9.62
CA LYS A 19 -7.01 4.76 10.92
C LYS A 19 -6.47 3.87 12.04
N ASP A 20 -6.60 2.56 11.89
CA ASP A 20 -6.16 1.60 12.90
C ASP A 20 -4.62 1.58 13.01
N ALA A 21 -3.89 1.61 11.89
CA ALA A 21 -2.42 1.68 11.88
C ALA A 21 -1.85 2.90 12.63
N ASN A 22 -2.61 4.00 12.67
CA ASN A 22 -2.23 5.22 13.38
C ASN A 22 -2.68 5.25 14.84
N SER A 23 -3.48 4.27 15.30
CA SER A 23 -3.97 4.21 16.67
C SER A 23 -2.90 3.74 17.64
N GLU A 24 -2.64 4.50 18.70
CA GLU A 24 -1.70 4.13 19.77
C GLU A 24 -2.22 2.97 20.64
N ASN A 25 -3.52 2.68 20.59
CA ASN A 25 -4.14 1.56 21.29
C ASN A 25 -3.84 0.20 20.62
N ILE A 26 -3.20 0.20 19.45
CA ILE A 26 -2.84 -1.01 18.71
C ILE A 26 -1.33 -1.25 18.86
N SER A 27 -0.94 -2.50 19.08
CA SER A 27 0.48 -2.88 19.17
C SER A 27 1.23 -2.50 17.88
N ILE A 28 2.51 -2.15 18.01
CA ILE A 28 3.34 -1.74 16.86
C ILE A 28 3.37 -2.83 15.77
N GLN A 29 3.38 -4.10 16.17
CA GLN A 29 3.34 -5.24 15.24
C GLN A 29 2.06 -5.26 14.42
N SER A 30 0.91 -5.09 15.07
CA SER A 30 -0.38 -5.00 14.39
C SER A 30 -0.48 -3.74 13.54
N ARG A 31 0.07 -2.61 14.01
CA ARG A 31 0.15 -1.37 13.21
C ARG A 31 0.97 -1.56 11.94
N ALA A 32 2.09 -2.29 12.01
CA ALA A 32 2.91 -2.59 10.85
C ALA A 32 2.16 -3.41 9.79
N GLU A 33 1.38 -4.40 10.23
CA GLU A 33 0.49 -5.17 9.36
C GLU A 33 -0.59 -4.28 8.74
N LEU A 34 -1.22 -3.42 9.54
CA LEU A 34 -2.28 -2.52 9.08
C LEU A 34 -1.77 -1.48 8.08
N TYR A 35 -0.55 -0.94 8.26
CA TYR A 35 0.08 -0.09 7.25
C TYR A 35 0.25 -0.83 5.93
N PHE A 36 0.76 -2.07 5.96
CA PHE A 36 0.91 -2.89 4.76
C PHE A 36 -0.43 -3.17 4.05
N LEU A 37 -1.46 -3.56 4.80
CA LEU A 37 -2.80 -3.80 4.26
C LEU A 37 -3.38 -2.51 3.68
N SER A 38 -3.19 -1.38 4.35
CA SER A 38 -3.66 -0.07 3.91
C SER A 38 -3.07 0.34 2.56
N ILE A 39 -1.74 0.28 2.38
CA ILE A 39 -1.11 0.61 1.09
C ILE A 39 -1.49 -0.37 -0.01
N PHE A 40 -1.66 -1.65 0.30
CA PHE A 40 -2.08 -2.62 -0.69
C PHE A 40 -3.48 -2.29 -1.24
N GLN A 41 -4.43 -1.95 -0.36
CA GLN A 41 -5.76 -1.50 -0.76
C GLN A 41 -5.70 -0.20 -1.57
N LEU A 42 -4.82 0.73 -1.20
CA LEU A 42 -4.67 1.99 -1.92
C LEU A 42 -4.09 1.79 -3.34
N ILE A 43 -3.12 0.89 -3.50
CA ILE A 43 -2.59 0.49 -4.81
C ILE A 43 -3.67 -0.22 -5.65
N GLU A 44 -4.49 -1.10 -5.05
CA GLU A 44 -5.64 -1.71 -5.74
C GLU A 44 -6.67 -0.67 -6.18
N ALA A 45 -6.92 0.38 -5.38
CA ALA A 45 -7.79 1.48 -5.78
C ALA A 45 -7.24 2.23 -7.01
N CYS A 46 -5.92 2.47 -7.05
CA CYS A 46 -5.25 3.04 -8.21
C CYS A 46 -5.39 2.11 -9.42
N GLY A 47 -5.11 0.82 -9.28
CA GLY A 47 -5.30 -0.17 -10.36
C GLY A 47 -6.74 -0.17 -10.89
N ALA A 48 -7.74 -0.18 -9.99
CA ALA A 48 -9.14 -0.18 -10.34
C ALA A 48 -9.56 1.04 -11.17
N LYS A 49 -9.00 2.23 -10.87
CA LYS A 49 -9.20 3.46 -11.66
C LYS A 49 -8.79 3.27 -13.13
N TYR A 50 -7.71 2.53 -13.36
CA TYR A 50 -7.20 2.18 -14.69
C TYR A 50 -7.74 0.85 -15.22
N ARG A 51 -8.77 0.27 -14.58
CA ARG A 51 -9.39 -1.02 -14.94
C ARG A 51 -8.42 -2.21 -14.87
N VAL A 52 -7.37 -2.10 -14.07
CA VAL A 52 -6.40 -3.16 -13.77
C VAL A 52 -6.78 -3.85 -12.45
N ARG A 53 -6.61 -5.17 -12.36
CA ARG A 53 -6.86 -5.94 -11.14
C ARG A 53 -5.58 -6.65 -10.70
N ILE A 54 -5.09 -6.33 -9.50
CA ILE A 54 -3.87 -6.93 -8.97
C ILE A 54 -4.21 -8.23 -8.21
N ASN A 55 -5.27 -8.19 -7.40
CA ASN A 55 -5.87 -9.24 -6.56
C ASN A 55 -4.99 -9.81 -5.44
N LYS A 56 -3.67 -9.85 -5.61
CA LYS A 56 -2.72 -10.44 -4.67
C LYS A 56 -1.52 -9.53 -4.50
N HIS A 57 -1.09 -9.31 -3.26
CA HIS A 57 0.04 -8.42 -2.96
C HIS A 57 1.35 -8.88 -3.64
N GLN A 58 1.58 -10.19 -3.78
CA GLN A 58 2.73 -10.74 -4.50
C GLN A 58 2.74 -10.38 -5.99
N LYS A 59 1.60 -9.97 -6.55
CA LYS A 59 1.45 -9.59 -7.96
C LYS A 59 1.55 -8.08 -8.18
N VAL A 60 1.80 -7.26 -7.15
CA VAL A 60 1.92 -5.80 -7.29
C VAL A 60 2.97 -5.46 -8.34
N ARG A 61 4.20 -5.95 -8.19
CA ARG A 61 5.29 -5.66 -9.12
C ARG A 61 4.91 -5.92 -10.59
N ILE A 62 4.56 -7.16 -10.91
CA ILE A 62 4.29 -7.55 -12.30
C ILE A 62 3.08 -6.79 -12.89
N ASN A 63 2.06 -6.49 -12.10
CA ASN A 63 0.92 -5.71 -12.59
C ASN A 63 1.29 -4.24 -12.83
N LEU A 64 2.10 -3.64 -11.96
CA LEU A 64 2.53 -2.25 -12.14
C LEU A 64 3.51 -2.13 -13.31
N GLU A 65 4.47 -3.04 -13.45
CA GLU A 65 5.39 -3.10 -14.61
C GLU A 65 4.64 -3.24 -15.94
N ASN A 66 3.59 -4.07 -15.98
CA ASN A 66 2.78 -4.25 -17.20
C ASN A 66 1.79 -3.10 -17.45
N ASN A 67 1.54 -2.24 -16.47
CA ASN A 67 0.57 -1.14 -16.57
C ASN A 67 1.18 0.17 -16.06
N PRO A 68 2.24 0.68 -16.72
CA PRO A 68 2.94 1.88 -16.25
C PRO A 68 2.06 3.13 -16.32
N SER A 69 0.93 3.11 -17.04
CA SER A 69 -0.02 4.23 -17.09
C SER A 69 -0.66 4.57 -15.74
N ILE A 70 -0.65 3.66 -14.76
CA ILE A 70 -1.21 3.90 -13.43
C ILE A 70 -0.38 4.96 -12.69
N PHE A 71 0.95 4.84 -12.72
CA PHE A 71 1.86 5.65 -11.90
C PHE A 71 2.93 6.42 -12.70
N GLY A 72 3.03 6.18 -14.00
CA GLY A 72 4.01 6.78 -14.89
C GLY A 72 5.44 6.49 -14.43
N GLU A 73 6.24 7.55 -14.34
CA GLU A 73 7.62 7.51 -13.82
C GLU A 73 7.74 6.93 -12.40
N ASN A 74 6.67 7.00 -11.59
CA ASN A 74 6.67 6.50 -10.22
C ASN A 74 6.40 4.99 -10.12
N THR A 75 6.15 4.31 -11.24
CA THR A 75 5.82 2.87 -11.27
C THR A 75 6.87 2.04 -10.55
N GLU A 76 8.15 2.27 -10.86
CA GLU A 76 9.26 1.53 -10.25
C GLU A 76 9.38 1.80 -8.75
N LEU A 77 9.29 3.08 -8.37
CA LEU A 77 9.38 3.50 -6.98
C LEU A 77 8.31 2.81 -6.12
N ILE A 78 7.06 2.77 -6.57
CA ILE A 78 5.97 2.16 -5.82
C ILE A 78 6.20 0.67 -5.63
N TRP A 79 6.46 -0.10 -6.69
CA TRP A 79 6.58 -1.55 -6.50
C TRP A 79 7.83 -1.91 -5.69
N ARG A 80 8.93 -1.16 -5.80
CA ARG A 80 10.13 -1.38 -4.99
C ARG A 80 9.86 -1.13 -3.52
N PHE A 81 9.23 -0.01 -3.18
CA PHE A 81 8.93 0.32 -1.79
C PHE A 81 7.91 -0.65 -1.20
N PHE A 82 6.88 -1.03 -1.97
CA PHE A 82 5.92 -2.04 -1.56
C PHE A 82 6.59 -3.39 -1.28
N GLN A 83 7.45 -3.86 -2.18
CA GLN A 83 8.19 -5.12 -1.99
C GLN A 83 9.19 -5.06 -0.85
N ASP A 84 9.82 -3.91 -0.61
CA ASP A 84 10.70 -3.71 0.55
C ASP A 84 9.91 -3.82 1.86
N ILE A 85 8.72 -3.19 1.93
CA ILE A 85 7.83 -3.33 3.07
C ILE A 85 7.43 -4.80 3.24
N GLU A 86 6.96 -5.45 2.17
CA GLU A 86 6.47 -6.83 2.17
C GLU A 86 7.52 -7.85 2.63
N ASN A 87 8.73 -7.76 2.08
CA ASN A 87 9.73 -8.84 2.17
C ASN A 87 10.86 -8.56 3.17
N LYS A 88 11.10 -7.30 3.56
CA LYS A 88 12.20 -6.92 4.45
C LYS A 88 11.73 -6.36 5.78
N ILE A 89 10.77 -5.44 5.75
CA ILE A 89 10.36 -4.69 6.95
C ILE A 89 9.30 -5.45 7.73
N ARG A 90 8.15 -5.74 7.11
CA ARG A 90 7.00 -6.42 7.72
C ARG A 90 7.37 -7.74 8.41
N PRO A 91 8.21 -8.64 7.85
CA PRO A 91 8.54 -9.91 8.51
C PRO A 91 9.19 -9.76 9.88
N LYS A 92 9.91 -8.65 10.14
CA LYS A 92 10.53 -8.36 11.45
C LYS A 92 9.49 -8.19 12.56
N PHE A 93 8.29 -7.72 12.22
CA PHE A 93 7.17 -7.52 13.13
C PHE A 93 6.31 -8.77 13.29
N SER A 94 6.21 -9.62 12.26
CA SER A 94 5.29 -10.77 12.24
C SER A 94 5.90 -12.08 12.75
N TYR A 95 7.17 -12.36 12.42
CA TYR A 95 7.74 -13.71 12.64
C TYR A 95 8.92 -13.75 13.62
N GLY A 96 9.64 -12.63 13.79
CA GLY A 96 10.89 -12.61 14.54
C GLY A 96 10.89 -11.79 15.82
N PHE A 97 9.91 -10.90 16.03
CA PHE A 97 9.96 -9.86 17.08
C PHE A 97 11.31 -9.11 17.14
N SER A 98 12.04 -9.07 16.02
CA SER A 98 13.40 -8.56 15.91
C SER A 98 13.42 -7.10 15.44
N TRP A 99 12.27 -6.43 15.52
CA TRP A 99 12.12 -5.06 15.05
C TRP A 99 12.76 -4.10 16.05
N ILE A 100 13.32 -3.02 15.52
CA ILE A 100 13.76 -1.84 16.28
C ILE A 100 12.98 -0.62 15.81
N GLU A 101 12.98 0.46 16.59
CA GLU A 101 12.26 1.70 16.25
C GLU A 101 12.58 2.21 14.83
N LYS A 102 13.84 2.09 14.41
CA LYS A 102 14.28 2.42 13.04
C LYS A 102 13.50 1.67 11.96
N ASP A 103 13.15 0.40 12.17
CA ASP A 103 12.36 -0.37 11.20
C ASP A 103 10.93 0.17 11.06
N PHE A 104 10.35 0.65 12.17
CA PHE A 104 9.00 1.21 12.16
C PHE A 104 8.99 2.62 11.53
N ASN A 105 10.05 3.39 11.73
CA ASN A 105 10.23 4.67 11.04
C ASN A 105 10.44 4.46 9.54
N GLU A 106 11.27 3.50 9.13
CA GLU A 106 11.46 3.15 7.70
C GLU A 106 10.14 2.69 7.06
N LEU A 107 9.31 1.92 7.79
CA LEU A 107 7.98 1.55 7.34
C LEU A 107 7.13 2.78 7.05
N LYS A 108 7.06 3.73 7.99
CA LYS A 108 6.26 4.95 7.86
C LYS A 108 6.74 5.83 6.70
N GLU A 109 8.05 6.03 6.57
CA GLU A 109 8.61 6.83 5.47
C GLU A 109 8.21 6.27 4.09
N LYS A 110 8.40 4.95 3.89
CA LYS A 110 8.00 4.30 2.63
C LYS A 110 6.49 4.31 2.43
N TYR A 111 5.72 4.09 3.51
CA TYR A 111 4.27 4.17 3.50
C TYR A 111 3.80 5.55 3.02
N GLU A 112 4.31 6.63 3.61
CA GLU A 112 3.90 8.01 3.30
C GLU A 112 4.20 8.39 1.85
N ILE A 113 5.34 7.94 1.32
CA ILE A 113 5.71 8.17 -0.07
C ILE A 113 4.72 7.45 -1.01
N ILE A 114 4.41 6.18 -0.77
CA ILE A 114 3.42 5.43 -1.56
C ILE A 114 2.04 6.10 -1.44
N GLU A 115 1.62 6.41 -0.22
CA GLU A 115 0.32 7.05 0.08
C GLU A 115 0.16 8.34 -0.72
N LYS A 116 1.15 9.24 -0.65
CA LYS A 116 1.14 10.51 -1.37
C LYS A 116 0.99 10.34 -2.89
N ILE A 117 1.73 9.40 -3.49
CA ILE A 117 1.67 9.16 -4.93
C ILE A 117 0.32 8.58 -5.32
N CYS A 118 -0.18 7.58 -4.57
CA CYS A 118 -1.46 6.97 -4.85
C CYS A 118 -2.63 7.96 -4.68
N LEU A 119 -2.63 8.80 -3.65
CA LEU A 119 -3.66 9.81 -3.45
C LEU A 119 -3.69 10.81 -4.62
N LYS A 120 -2.53 11.28 -5.08
CA LYS A 120 -2.42 12.12 -6.28
C LYS A 120 -3.03 11.45 -7.51
N VAL A 121 -2.75 10.15 -7.72
CA VAL A 121 -3.35 9.39 -8.82
C VAL A 121 -4.87 9.32 -8.69
N LEU A 122 -5.41 9.14 -7.48
CA LEU A 122 -6.84 9.03 -7.24
C LEU A 122 -7.58 10.37 -7.38
N GLU A 123 -6.95 11.48 -7.00
CA GLU A 123 -7.47 12.86 -7.09
C GLU A 123 -7.46 13.42 -8.51
N ASN A 124 -6.49 13.03 -9.35
CA ASN A 124 -6.41 13.50 -10.73
C ASN A 124 -7.62 13.03 -11.54
N ASN A 125 -8.57 13.91 -11.83
CA ASN A 125 -9.64 13.64 -12.79
C ASN A 125 -9.05 13.66 -14.21
N GLY A 126 -8.46 12.53 -14.62
CA GLY A 126 -8.24 12.24 -16.04
C GLY A 126 -9.56 11.97 -16.73
#